data_AF-A0A0L6JCY5-F1
#
_entry.id   AF-A0A0L6JCY5-F1
#
_cell.length_a   1.000
_cell.length_b   1.000
_cell.length_c   1.000
_cell.angle_alpha   90.00
_cell.angle_beta   90.00
_cell.angle_gamma   90.00
#
_symmetry.space_group_name_H-M   'P 1'
#
loop_
_entity.id
_entity.type
_entity.pdbx_description
1 polymer ?
#
loop_
_entity_poly.entity_id
_entity_poly.type
_entity_poly.pdbx_seq_one_letter_code
_entity_poly.pdbx_strand_id
1 'polypeptide(L)'
;MFEPNEILTTLTGRGLVTAEGCETVRVRYRVVVERRQGGLFAYGDLHGSHAGLRPIWLEPDAQLRLKTGRRLDISLTDLVGDTAEFESTGAVGAL
;
A
#
# COMPACT_ATOMS: atom_id res chain seq x y z
N MET A 1 -2.85 -8.88 28.01
CA MET A 1 -2.65 -10.05 27.14
C MET A 1 -2.13 -9.50 25.82
N PHE A 2 -0.92 -9.85 25.40
CA PHE A 2 -0.41 -9.47 24.07
C PHE A 2 -1.17 -10.32 23.06
N GLU A 3 -2.04 -9.72 22.27
CA GLU A 3 -2.57 -10.39 21.09
C GLU A 3 -1.43 -10.47 20.06
N PRO A 4 -1.04 -11.67 19.59
CA PRO A 4 -0.04 -11.79 18.54
C PRO A 4 -0.58 -11.17 17.25
N ASN A 5 0.28 -10.53 16.48
CA ASN A 5 -0.08 -10.09 15.14
C ASN A 5 -0.47 -11.32 14.32
N GLU A 6 -1.65 -11.29 13.73
CA GLU A 6 -2.17 -12.38 12.91
C GLU A 6 -2.22 -11.93 11.46
N ILE A 7 -1.48 -12.59 10.57
CA ILE A 7 -1.60 -12.37 9.13
C ILE A 7 -2.90 -13.01 8.66
N LEU A 8 -3.84 -12.19 8.19
CA LEU A 8 -5.14 -12.65 7.72
C LEU A 8 -5.09 -13.07 6.24
N THR A 9 -4.39 -12.29 5.42
CA THR A 9 -4.24 -12.59 4.00
C THR A 9 -3.05 -11.87 3.39
N THR A 10 -2.62 -12.35 2.22
CA THR A 10 -1.66 -11.67 1.36
C THR A 10 -2.21 -11.60 -0.06
N LEU A 11 -2.28 -10.40 -0.60
CA LEU A 11 -2.79 -10.12 -1.93
C LEU A 11 -1.64 -9.68 -2.83
N THR A 12 -1.52 -10.30 -3.99
CA THR A 12 -0.57 -9.88 -5.02
C THR A 12 -1.29 -9.57 -6.33
N GLY A 13 -0.73 -8.64 -7.10
CA GLY A 13 -1.34 -8.26 -8.36
C GLY A 13 -0.69 -7.04 -9.02
N ARG A 14 -1.42 -6.48 -9.98
CA ARG A 14 -1.12 -5.19 -10.60
C ARG A 14 -2.19 -4.21 -10.20
N GLY A 15 -1.77 -2.99 -9.89
CA GLY A 15 -2.65 -1.92 -9.42
C GLY A 15 -2.21 -0.57 -9.98
N LEU A 16 -2.91 0.45 -9.53
CA LEU A 16 -2.53 1.85 -9.77
C LEU A 16 -2.32 2.55 -8.44
N VAL A 17 -1.32 3.42 -8.40
CA VAL A 17 -1.09 4.30 -7.26
C VAL A 17 -1.31 5.72 -7.73
N THR A 18 -2.02 6.49 -6.91
CA THR A 18 -2.33 7.90 -7.16
C THR A 18 -2.13 8.70 -5.89
N ALA A 19 -1.63 9.92 -6.02
CA ALA A 19 -1.62 10.92 -4.97
C ALA A 19 -2.06 12.26 -5.57
N GLU A 20 -2.48 13.20 -4.74
CA GLU A 20 -2.85 14.53 -5.21
C GLU A 20 -1.66 15.19 -5.92
N GLY A 21 -1.92 15.89 -7.03
CA GLY A 21 -0.87 16.55 -7.82
C GLY A 21 0.09 15.62 -8.57
N CYS A 22 -0.04 14.30 -8.44
CA CYS A 22 0.85 13.31 -9.07
C CYS A 22 0.21 12.58 -10.25
N GLU A 23 1.05 12.15 -11.20
CA GLU A 23 0.61 11.22 -12.24
C GLU A 23 0.26 9.85 -11.66
N THR A 24 -0.67 9.15 -12.31
CA THR A 24 -1.05 7.79 -11.91
C THR A 24 0.05 6.79 -12.28
N VAL A 25 0.53 6.03 -11.30
CA VAL A 25 1.62 5.06 -11.48
C VAL A 25 1.08 3.64 -11.56
N ARG A 26 1.48 2.89 -12.59
CA ARG A 26 1.21 1.44 -12.65
C ARG A 26 2.23 0.69 -11.80
N VAL A 27 1.74 -0.17 -10.91
CA VAL A 27 2.60 -0.96 -10.00
C VAL A 27 2.22 -2.42 -10.00
N ARG A 28 3.19 -3.29 -9.70
CA ARG A 28 2.90 -4.59 -9.07
C ARG A 28 2.84 -4.37 -7.57
N TYR A 29 1.93 -5.02 -6.88
CA TYR A 29 1.81 -4.91 -5.42
C TYR A 29 1.88 -6.28 -4.77
N ARG A 30 2.39 -6.27 -3.54
CA ARG A 30 2.12 -7.27 -2.50
C ARG A 30 1.59 -6.53 -1.29
N VAL A 31 0.38 -6.89 -0.86
CA VAL A 31 -0.31 -6.31 0.30
C VAL A 31 -0.50 -7.43 1.32
N VAL A 32 0.05 -7.27 2.51
CA VAL A 32 -0.19 -8.11 3.67
C VAL A 32 -1.22 -7.41 4.54
N VAL A 33 -2.28 -8.13 4.90
CA VAL A 33 -3.29 -7.64 5.83
C VAL A 33 -3.09 -8.38 7.15
N GLU A 34 -2.85 -7.64 8.22
CA GLU A 34 -2.71 -8.19 9.56
C GLU A 34 -3.74 -7.63 10.53
N ARG A 35 -4.08 -8.43 11.53
CA ARG A 35 -4.77 -7.97 12.72
C ARG A 35 -3.74 -7.69 13.80
N ARG A 36 -3.76 -6.47 14.33
CA ARG A 36 -2.89 -6.01 15.41
C ARG A 36 -3.70 -5.16 16.39
N GLN A 37 -3.64 -5.49 17.68
CA GLN A 37 -4.29 -4.72 18.76
C GLN A 37 -5.78 -4.44 18.50
N GLY A 38 -6.53 -5.45 18.04
CA GLY A 38 -7.96 -5.31 17.68
C GLY A 38 -8.27 -4.53 16.41
N GLY A 39 -7.27 -4.00 15.70
CA GLY A 39 -7.41 -3.29 14.43
C GLY A 39 -6.90 -4.08 13.22
N LEU A 40 -7.31 -3.66 12.02
CA LEU A 40 -6.80 -4.18 10.74
C LEU A 40 -5.81 -3.18 10.15
N PHE A 41 -4.64 -3.68 9.77
CA PHE A 41 -3.58 -2.91 9.15
C PHE A 41 -3.15 -3.60 7.87
N ALA A 42 -2.75 -2.81 6.88
CA ALA A 42 -2.19 -3.32 5.64
C ALA A 42 -0.83 -2.69 5.41
N TYR A 43 0.14 -3.51 4.99
CA TYR A 43 1.47 -3.04 4.61
C TYR A 43 1.98 -3.89 3.45
N GLY A 44 3.08 -3.47 2.85
CA GLY A 44 3.77 -4.31 1.88
C GLY A 44 4.62 -3.51 0.92
N ASP A 45 4.73 -4.01 -0.30
CA ASP A 45 5.66 -3.49 -1.30
C ASP A 45 4.97 -3.23 -2.64
N LEU A 46 5.43 -2.16 -3.30
CA LEU A 46 5.02 -1.74 -4.64
C LEU A 46 6.26 -1.75 -5.53
N HIS A 47 6.13 -2.37 -6.69
CA HIS A 47 7.16 -2.35 -7.72
C HIS A 47 6.67 -1.58 -8.94
N GLY A 48 7.32 -0.46 -9.26
CA GLY A 48 6.93 0.47 -10.32
C GLY A 48 8.12 1.35 -10.71
N SER A 49 7.97 2.16 -11.76
CA SER A 49 9.07 3.05 -12.16
C SER A 49 9.43 4.00 -11.01
N HIS A 50 10.72 4.05 -10.65
CA HIS A 50 11.22 4.98 -9.64
C HIS A 50 10.77 6.43 -9.90
N ALA A 51 10.84 6.88 -11.16
CA ALA A 51 10.43 8.24 -11.53
C ALA A 51 8.95 8.52 -11.26
N GLY A 52 8.09 7.49 -11.35
CA GLY A 52 6.67 7.60 -11.00
C GLY A 52 6.42 7.48 -9.50
N LEU A 53 7.12 6.57 -8.81
CA LEU A 53 6.95 6.37 -7.37
C LEU A 53 7.54 7.50 -6.52
N ARG A 54 8.61 8.16 -6.98
CA ARG A 54 9.30 9.20 -6.22
C ARG A 54 8.41 10.40 -5.87
N PRO A 55 7.60 10.98 -6.77
CA PRO A 55 6.61 11.99 -6.40
C PRO A 55 5.60 11.48 -5.38
N ILE A 56 5.06 10.28 -5.58
CA ILE A 56 4.08 9.67 -4.66
C ILE A 56 4.67 9.50 -3.26
N TRP A 57 5.96 9.15 -3.15
CA TRP A 57 6.63 8.96 -1.85
C TRP A 57 6.75 10.25 -1.04
N LEU A 58 6.72 11.40 -1.70
CA LEU A 58 6.75 12.71 -1.03
C LEU A 58 5.35 13.15 -0.57
N GLU A 59 4.30 12.44 -0.98
CA GLU A 59 2.91 12.72 -0.60
C GLU A 59 2.47 11.77 0.54
N PRO A 60 1.93 12.31 1.65
CA PRO A 60 1.51 11.49 2.79
C PRO A 60 0.23 10.69 2.53
N ASP A 61 -0.60 11.13 1.57
CA ASP A 61 -1.93 10.59 1.31
C ASP A 61 -2.02 10.03 -0.12
N ALA A 62 -1.51 8.82 -0.31
CA ALA A 62 -1.61 8.08 -1.57
C ALA A 62 -2.74 7.04 -1.51
N GLN A 63 -3.27 6.68 -2.68
CA GLN A 63 -4.27 5.62 -2.84
C GLN A 63 -3.72 4.51 -3.73
N LEU A 64 -3.72 3.28 -3.21
CA LEU A 64 -3.48 2.06 -3.98
C LEU A 64 -4.81 1.46 -4.43
N ARG A 65 -5.05 1.43 -5.74
CA ARG A 65 -6.16 0.70 -6.35
C ARG A 65 -5.72 -0.71 -6.73
N LEU A 66 -6.32 -1.71 -6.08
CA LEU A 66 -6.07 -3.12 -6.30
C LEU A 66 -6.73 -3.62 -7.60
N LYS A 67 -6.33 -4.82 -8.06
CA LYS A 67 -6.91 -5.45 -9.25
C LYS A 67 -8.42 -5.71 -9.13
N THR A 68 -8.92 -5.83 -7.90
CA THR A 68 -10.35 -6.02 -7.58
C THR A 68 -11.15 -4.71 -7.71
N GLY A 69 -10.50 -3.58 -7.97
CA GLY A 69 -11.10 -2.24 -7.97
C GLY A 69 -11.18 -1.60 -6.58
N ARG A 70 -10.91 -2.36 -5.52
CA ARG A 70 -10.83 -1.86 -4.15
C ARG A 70 -9.66 -0.89 -3.98
N ARG A 71 -9.79 0.01 -3.02
CA ARG A 71 -8.80 1.06 -2.73
C ARG A 71 -8.29 0.92 -1.31
N LEU A 72 -7.03 1.31 -1.14
CA LEU A 72 -6.37 1.45 0.15
C LEU A 72 -5.72 2.82 0.21
N ASP A 73 -6.00 3.55 1.29
CA ASP A 73 -5.25 4.75 1.64
C ASP A 73 -3.93 4.30 2.26
N ILE A 74 -2.83 4.75 1.68
CA ILE A 74 -1.46 4.33 2.01
C ILE A 74 -0.51 5.52 2.07
N SER A 75 0.57 5.36 2.82
CA SER A 75 1.77 6.20 2.72
C SER A 75 2.94 5.30 2.32
N LEU A 76 3.77 5.77 1.38
CA LEU A 76 5.03 5.09 1.08
C LEU A 76 6.03 5.43 2.19
N THR A 77 6.70 4.41 2.74
CA THR A 77 7.59 4.55 3.89
C THR A 77 9.06 4.50 3.52
N ASP A 78 9.40 3.74 2.47
CA ASP A 78 10.74 3.66 1.90
C ASP A 78 10.67 3.54 0.37
N LEU A 79 11.70 4.00 -0.34
CA LEU A 79 11.82 3.91 -1.79
C LEU A 79 13.27 3.62 -2.20
N VAL A 80 13.52 2.39 -2.64
CA VAL A 80 14.83 1.92 -3.10
C VAL A 80 14.72 1.42 -4.53
N GLY A 81 15.28 2.18 -5.47
CA GLY A 81 15.17 1.89 -6.90
C GLY A 81 13.69 1.87 -7.33
N ASP A 82 13.27 0.79 -7.97
CA ASP A 82 11.90 0.60 -8.47
C ASP A 82 10.94 -0.02 -7.43
N THR A 83 11.36 -0.15 -6.17
CA THR A 83 10.58 -0.75 -5.09
C THR A 83 10.29 0.27 -4.00
N ALA A 84 9.02 0.40 -3.59
CA ALA A 84 8.60 1.18 -2.45
C ALA A 84 7.91 0.30 -1.40
N GLU A 85 8.21 0.53 -0.12
CA GLU A 85 7.43 -0.02 0.99
C GLU A 85 6.27 0.93 1.32
N PHE A 86 5.17 0.39 1.85
CA PHE A 86 4.02 1.20 2.25
C PHE A 86 3.33 0.65 3.49
N GLU A 87 2.61 1.53 4.16
CA GLU A 87 1.68 1.21 5.23
C GLU A 87 0.32 1.87 4.96
N SER A 88 -0.76 1.25 5.43
CA SER A 88 -2.10 1.81 5.36
C SER A 88 -2.25 2.98 6.33
N THR A 89 -2.75 4.11 5.82
CA THR A 89 -3.05 5.30 6.63
C THR A 89 -4.52 5.37 7.03
N GLY A 90 -5.39 4.63 6.33
CA GLY A 90 -6.83 4.59 6.56
C GLY A 90 -7.38 3.23 7.01
N ALA A 91 -8.71 3.15 7.11
CA ALA A 91 -9.39 1.93 7.50
C ALA A 91 -9.20 0.82 6.45
N VAL A 92 -8.67 -0.31 6.87
CA VAL A 92 -8.58 -1.52 6.04
C VAL A 92 -9.92 -2.24 6.09
N GLY A 93 -10.77 -1.96 5.10
CA GLY A 93 -12.02 -2.70 4.90
C GLY A 93 -11.78 -4.16 4.55
N ALA A 94 -12.84 -4.93 4.31
CA ALA A 94 -12.67 -6.22 3.63
C ALA A 94 -11.90 -5.97 2.32
N LEU A 95 -10.89 -6.77 2.00
CA LEU A 95 -10.07 -6.65 0.79
C LEU A 95 -10.19 -7.88 -0.11
#